data_AF-A0A1J5K3E9-F1
#
_entry.id   AF-A0A1J5K3E9-F1
#
_cell.length_a   1.000
_cell.length_b   1.000
_cell.length_c   1.000
_cell.angle_alpha   90.00
_cell.angle_beta   90.00
_cell.angle_gamma   90.00
#
_symmetry.space_group_name_H-M   'P 1'
#
loop_
_entity.id
_entity.type
_entity.pdbx_description
1 polymer ?
#
loop_
_entity_poly.entity_id
_entity_poly.type
_entity_poly.pdbx_seq_one_letter_code
_entity_poly.pdbx_strand_id
1 'polypeptide(L)' 'MARKKKAKQIFRYDCTMTGDTYKTTKKADNPDDLVSVQAYYELNPEEDDRPERIKKELGIDSE' A
#
# COMPACT_ATOMS: atom_id res chain seq x y z
N MET A 1 20.11 -7.61 -32.90
CA MET A 1 19.56 -6.37 -32.30
C MET A 1 18.94 -6.68 -30.94
N ALA A 2 19.62 -6.34 -29.84
CA ALA A 2 19.08 -6.57 -28.49
C ALA A 2 17.88 -5.64 -28.24
N ARG A 3 16.72 -6.19 -27.86
CA ARG A 3 15.54 -5.40 -27.47
C ARG A 3 15.90 -4.54 -26.25
N LYS A 4 16.04 -3.22 -26.44
CA LYS A 4 16.26 -2.25 -25.36
C LYS A 4 15.06 -2.34 -24.41
N LYS A 5 15.25 -2.89 -23.20
CA LYS A 5 14.20 -2.94 -22.17
C LYS A 5 13.81 -1.50 -21.85
N LYS A 6 12.53 -1.13 -22.03
CA LYS A 6 12.02 0.18 -21.63
C LYS A 6 12.24 0.34 -20.13
N ALA A 7 12.90 1.42 -19.72
CA ALA A 7 13.07 1.72 -18.31
C ALA A 7 11.68 1.92 -17.69
N LYS A 8 11.35 1.13 -16.66
CA LYS A 8 10.11 1.32 -15.90
C LYS A 8 10.35 2.49 -14.95
N GLN A 9 9.56 3.55 -15.10
CA GLN A 9 9.58 4.67 -14.17
C GLN A 9 9.03 4.20 -12.82
N ILE A 10 9.74 4.54 -11.75
CA ILE A 10 9.36 4.21 -10.37
C ILE A 10 9.11 5.53 -9.65
N PHE A 11 7.91 5.67 -9.10
CA PHE A 11 7.50 6.76 -8.23
C PHE A 11 7.62 6.32 -6.79
N ARG A 12 7.97 7.25 -5.90
CA ARG A 12 8.04 7.03 -4.46
C ARG A 12 7.07 8.01 -3.80
N TYR A 13 6.29 7.52 -2.86
CA TYR A 13 5.30 8.28 -2.12
C TYR A 13 5.40 7.90 -0.64
N ASP A 14 5.15 8.87 0.22
CA ASP A 14 5.18 8.68 1.67
C ASP A 14 3.73 8.59 2.18
N CYS A 15 3.47 7.65 3.07
CA CYS A 15 2.19 7.55 3.77
C CYS A 15 2.12 8.66 4.82
N THR A 16 1.09 9.51 4.74
CA THR A 16 0.92 10.65 5.66
C THR A 16 0.65 10.23 7.11
N MET A 17 0.14 9.01 7.32
CA MET A 17 -0.18 8.50 8.67
C MET A 17 0.97 7.77 9.34
N THR A 18 1.67 6.91 8.59
CA THR A 18 2.73 6.04 9.15
C THR A 18 4.15 6.56 8.88
N GLY A 19 4.31 7.49 7.94
CA GLY A 19 5.62 8.01 7.52
C GLY A 19 6.41 7.04 6.63
N ASP A 20 5.84 5.90 6.26
CA ASP A 20 6.51 4.90 5.44
C ASP A 20 6.55 5.29 3.96
N THR A 21 7.70 5.08 3.31
CA THR A 21 7.86 5.30 1.87
C THR A 21 7.55 4.05 1.05
N TYR A 22 6.57 4.15 0.15
CA TYR A 22 6.21 3.10 -0.80
C TYR A 22 6.65 3.46 -2.21
N LYS A 23 6.97 2.44 -3.01
CA LYS A 23 7.32 2.58 -4.42
C LYS A 23 6.26 1.97 -5.32
N THR A 24 5.87 2.69 -6.36
CA THR A 24 4.90 2.23 -7.35
C THR A 24 5.37 2.59 -8.76
N THR A 25 4.87 1.88 -9.76
CA THR A 25 5.12 2.19 -11.18
C THR A 25 4.02 3.04 -11.80
N LYS A 26 2.91 3.24 -11.06
CA LYS A 26 1.78 4.08 -11.47
C LYS A 26 1.90 5.43 -10.76
N LYS A 27 1.79 6.52 -11.52
CA LYS A 27 1.71 7.86 -10.94
C LYS A 27 0.38 8.00 -10.21
N ALA A 28 0.41 8.49 -8.98
CA ALA A 28 -0.78 8.87 -8.24
C ALA A 28 -1.27 10.25 -8.72
N ASP A 29 -2.59 10.40 -8.85
CA ASP A 29 -3.22 11.68 -9.20
C ASP A 29 -3.14 12.67 -8.04
N ASN A 30 -3.47 12.21 -6.82
CA ASN A 30 -3.38 12.98 -5.57
C ASN A 30 -2.42 12.26 -4.60
N PRO A 31 -1.13 12.63 -4.55
CA PRO A 31 -0.15 11.96 -3.69
C PRO A 31 -0.32 12.29 -2.20
N ASP A 32 -0.88 13.45 -1.86
CA ASP A 32 -1.06 13.91 -0.48
C ASP A 32 -2.15 13.12 0.28
N ASP A 33 -3.11 12.55 -0.45
CA ASP A 33 -4.19 11.73 0.11
C ASP A 33 -3.82 10.24 0.21
N LEU A 34 -2.57 9.86 -0.13
CA LEU A 34 -2.15 8.47 -0.09
C LEU A 34 -1.96 7.99 1.35
N VAL A 35 -2.67 6.92 1.67
CA VAL A 35 -2.52 6.17 2.91
C VAL A 35 -1.98 4.77 2.61
N SER A 36 -1.26 4.20 3.56
CA SER A 36 -0.86 2.80 3.48
C SER A 36 -2.10 1.90 3.60
N VAL A 37 -2.01 0.68 3.04
CA VAL A 37 -3.10 -0.30 3.12
C VAL A 37 -3.45 -0.62 4.58
N GLN A 38 -2.44 -0.67 5.45
CA GLN A 38 -2.66 -0.87 6.87
C GLN A 38 -3.46 0.30 7.47
N ALA A 39 -3.03 1.54 7.25
CA ALA A 39 -3.72 2.73 7.75
C ALA A 39 -5.17 2.81 7.24
N TYR A 40 -5.42 2.39 6.00
CA TYR A 40 -6.77 2.32 5.45
C TYR A 40 -7.68 1.39 6.26
N TYR A 41 -7.23 0.17 6.57
CA TYR A 41 -8.02 -0.79 7.34
C TYR A 41 -8.11 -0.45 8.83
N GLU A 42 -7.13 0.28 9.38
CA GLU A 42 -7.22 0.82 10.75
C GLU A 42 -8.35 1.86 10.87
N LEU A 43 -8.58 2.65 9.81
CA LEU A 43 -9.69 3.61 9.75
C LEU A 43 -11.03 2.97 9.36
N ASN A 44 -11.01 1.89 8.59
CA ASN A 44 -12.19 1.21 8.06
C ASN A 44 -12.16 -0.30 8.38
N PRO A 45 -12.29 -0.69 9.67
CA PRO A 45 -12.16 -2.09 10.08
C PRO A 45 -13.27 -2.98 9.54
N GLU A 46 -14.45 -2.43 9.25
CA GLU A 46 -15.59 -3.13 8.65
C GLU A 46 -15.33 -3.57 7.20
N GLU A 47 -14.43 -2.88 6.50
CA GLU A 47 -14.04 -3.18 5.12
C GLU A 47 -12.82 -4.09 5.03
N ASP A 48 -12.31 -4.58 6.17
CA ASP A 48 -11.16 -5.47 6.18
C ASP A 48 -11.51 -6.85 5.61
N ASP A 49 -11.27 -7.00 4.31
CA ASP A 49 -11.46 -8.22 3.54
C ASP A 49 -10.20 -9.12 3.51
N ARG A 50 -9.18 -8.82 4.31
CA ARG A 50 -7.95 -9.64 4.36
C ARG A 50 -8.28 -11.07 4.77
N PRO A 51 -7.63 -12.09 4.18
CA PRO A 51 -7.84 -13.48 4.56
C PRO A 51 -7.57 -13.71 6.05
N GLU A 52 -8.31 -14.61 6.70
CA GLU A 52 -8.18 -14.91 8.13
C GLU A 52 -6.74 -15.24 8.55
N ARG A 53 -6.00 -15.96 7.68
CA ARG A 53 -4.58 -16.24 7.91
C ARG A 53 -3.76 -14.96 8.10
N ILE A 54 -4.00 -13.95 7.25
CA ILE A 54 -3.30 -12.66 7.31
C ILE A 54 -3.74 -11.87 8.54
N LYS A 55 -5.02 -11.88 8.87
CA LYS A 55 -5.55 -11.24 10.10
C LYS A 55 -4.92 -11.83 11.36
N LYS A 56 -4.74 -13.16 11.41
CA LYS A 56 -4.05 -13.88 12.48
C LYS A 56 -2.56 -13.54 12.55
N GLU A 57 -1.86 -13.49 11.42
CA GLU A 57 -0.45 -13.08 11.36
C GLU A 57 -0.24 -11.63 11.84
N LEU A 58 -1.23 -10.75 11.64
CA LEU A 58 -1.21 -9.37 12.09
C LEU A 58 -1.77 -9.17 13.51
N GLY A 59 -2.34 -10.20 14.14
CA GLY A 59 -2.97 -10.11 15.46
C GLY A 59 -4.25 -9.25 15.51
N ILE A 60 -4.93 -9.09 14.37
CA ILE A 60 -6.16 -8.28 14.22
C ILE A 60 -7.42 -9.14 14.49
N ASP A 61 -7.27 -10.46 14.45
CA ASP A 61 -8.27 -11.43 14.90
C ASP A 61 -8.47 -11.22 16.41
N SER A 62 -9.46 -10.39 16.75
CA SER A 62 -9.92 -10.19 18.10
C SER A 62 -10.66 -11.47 18.54
N GLU A 63 -10.33 -11.96 19.74
CA GLU A 63 -10.99 -13.02 20.53
C GLU A 63 -12.28 -13.67 20.00
#